data_AF-A0A0J0YHX6-F1
#
_entry.id   AF-A0A0J0YHX6-F1
#
_cell.length_a   1.000
_cell.length_b   1.000
_cell.length_c   1.000
_cell.angle_alpha   90.00
_cell.angle_beta   90.00
_cell.angle_gamma   90.00
#
_symmetry.space_group_name_H-M   'P 1'
#
loop_
_entity.id
_entity.type
_entity.pdbx_description
1 polymer ?
#
loop_
_entity_poly.entity_id
_entity_poly.type
_entity_poly.pdbx_seq_one_letter_code
_entity_poly.pdbx_strand_id
1 'polypeptide(L)'
;MKSVSKICLMAVLVSLFSFQASAQTTKYKCLLQMSNYVGEGAYVAVSLINAKGEYEKTLYVMGDDKKWYTSLKEWHKFSSKKADVSAKTGASVTGGDRSVTMFEIETAKIDKGYKIRFESAVEDQKYHVTDAEIPLTTAGITEKVEGKGYIRYVKLSNI
;
A
#
# COMPACT_ATOMS: atom_id res chain seq x y z
N MET A 1 17.09 43.70 -36.20
CA MET A 1 15.97 43.22 -35.34
C MET A 1 15.43 41.82 -35.68
N LYS A 2 15.87 41.12 -36.74
CA LYS A 2 15.34 39.78 -37.11
C LYS A 2 16.01 38.59 -36.39
N SER A 3 17.21 38.78 -35.81
CA SER A 3 17.97 37.69 -35.16
C SER A 3 17.57 37.47 -33.69
N VAL A 4 17.14 38.52 -32.98
CA VAL A 4 16.77 38.46 -31.55
C VAL A 4 15.49 37.64 -31.33
N SER A 5 14.55 37.70 -32.29
CA SER A 5 13.31 36.92 -32.25
C SER A 5 13.55 35.41 -32.42
N LYS A 6 14.55 35.02 -33.23
CA LYS A 6 14.94 33.61 -33.41
C LYS A 6 15.61 33.00 -32.17
N ILE A 7 16.37 33.81 -31.43
CA ILE A 7 17.05 33.39 -30.18
C ILE A 7 16.02 33.18 -29.06
N CYS A 8 14.99 34.03 -28.97
CA CYS A 8 13.89 33.82 -28.01
C CYS A 8 13.08 32.56 -28.30
N LEU A 9 12.82 32.23 -29.57
CA LEU A 9 12.05 31.03 -29.91
C LEU A 9 12.78 29.73 -29.56
N MET A 10 14.12 29.73 -29.63
CA MET A 10 14.95 28.57 -29.32
C MET A 10 15.12 28.35 -27.81
N ALA A 11 15.07 29.41 -27.00
CA ALA A 11 15.12 29.33 -25.54
C ALA A 11 13.83 28.75 -24.93
N VAL A 12 12.67 29.01 -25.54
CA VAL A 12 11.36 28.47 -25.08
C VAL A 12 11.21 26.97 -25.38
N LEU A 13 11.89 26.46 -26.41
CA LEU A 13 11.78 25.04 -26.77
C LEU A 13 12.56 24.11 -25.82
N VAL A 14 13.59 24.62 -25.13
CA VAL A 14 14.41 23.82 -24.19
C VAL A 14 13.75 23.67 -22.81
N SER A 15 12.83 24.56 -22.44
CA SER A 15 12.10 24.49 -21.16
C SER A 15 10.98 23.43 -21.11
N LEU A 16 10.74 22.69 -22.21
CA LEU A 16 9.71 21.64 -22.27
C LEU A 16 10.20 20.24 -21.86
N PHE A 17 11.49 20.09 -21.53
CA PHE A 17 11.97 18.88 -20.86
C PHE A 17 11.63 18.93 -19.37
N SER A 18 10.33 18.82 -19.07
CA SER A 18 9.88 18.40 -17.75
C SER A 18 10.60 17.10 -17.43
N PHE A 19 11.52 17.13 -16.46
CA PHE A 19 12.13 15.93 -15.92
C PHE A 19 11.01 15.02 -15.42
N GLN A 20 10.60 14.03 -16.22
CA GLN A 20 9.86 12.89 -15.73
C GLN A 20 10.87 12.07 -14.92
N ALA A 21 11.09 12.49 -13.68
CA ALA A 21 11.72 11.65 -12.70
C ALA A 21 10.84 10.40 -12.59
N SER A 22 11.27 9.31 -13.24
CA SER A 22 10.67 8.00 -13.02
C SER A 22 10.76 7.75 -11.53
N ALA A 23 9.60 7.60 -10.86
CA ALA A 23 9.58 7.31 -9.44
C ALA A 23 10.26 5.94 -9.26
N GLN A 24 11.48 5.94 -8.72
CA GLN A 24 12.19 4.71 -8.44
C GLN A 24 11.39 3.94 -7.39
N THR A 25 10.96 2.73 -7.74
CA THR A 25 10.24 1.83 -6.85
C THR A 25 11.11 0.64 -6.48
N THR A 26 11.11 0.28 -5.20
CA THR A 26 11.69 -0.97 -4.70
C THR A 26 10.58 -2.01 -4.55
N LYS A 27 10.88 -3.26 -4.95
CA LYS A 27 9.98 -4.39 -4.80
C LYS A 27 10.23 -5.11 -3.49
N TYR A 28 9.15 -5.38 -2.75
CA TYR A 28 9.19 -6.14 -1.51
C TYR A 28 8.27 -7.34 -1.61
N LYS A 29 8.76 -8.50 -1.17
CA LYS A 29 7.94 -9.65 -0.87
C LYS A 29 7.35 -9.48 0.51
N CYS A 30 6.02 -9.51 0.63
CA CYS A 30 5.32 -9.50 1.90
C CYS A 30 4.85 -10.92 2.22
N LEU A 31 5.34 -11.45 3.35
CA LEU A 31 4.79 -12.64 3.98
C LEU A 31 3.81 -12.17 5.07
N LEU A 32 2.56 -12.58 4.95
CA LEU A 32 1.52 -12.36 5.94
C LEU A 32 1.08 -13.71 6.49
N GLN A 33 1.10 -13.88 7.81
CA GLN A 33 0.63 -15.08 8.50
C GLN A 33 -0.61 -14.73 9.32
N MET A 34 -1.69 -15.47 9.13
CA MET A 34 -2.91 -15.31 9.90
C MET A 34 -2.81 -15.99 11.27
N SER A 35 -3.47 -15.39 12.25
CA SER A 35 -3.79 -16.01 13.53
C SER A 35 -4.74 -17.17 13.31
N ASN A 36 -4.75 -18.14 14.23
CA ASN A 36 -5.75 -19.20 14.22
C ASN A 36 -7.06 -18.61 14.75
N TYR A 37 -8.06 -18.52 13.88
CA TYR A 37 -9.41 -18.09 14.22
C TYR A 37 -10.41 -18.98 13.47
N VAL A 38 -11.65 -19.00 13.93
CA VAL A 38 -12.76 -19.73 13.29
C VAL A 38 -13.60 -18.74 12.51
N GLY A 39 -13.96 -19.05 11.27
CA GLY A 39 -14.76 -18.22 10.39
C GLY A 39 -14.27 -18.25 8.96
N GLU A 40 -14.88 -17.43 8.12
CA GLU A 40 -14.51 -17.27 6.71
C GLU A 40 -13.11 -16.64 6.53
N GLY A 41 -12.63 -16.65 5.29
CA GLY A 41 -11.38 -15.99 4.91
C GLY A 41 -11.40 -14.50 5.25
N ALA A 42 -10.35 -14.02 5.93
CA ALA A 42 -10.22 -12.61 6.26
C ALA A 42 -9.94 -11.80 4.99
N TYR A 43 -10.64 -10.68 4.90
CA TYR A 43 -10.32 -9.61 3.98
C TYR A 43 -9.21 -8.77 4.62
N VAL A 44 -8.15 -8.49 3.86
CA VAL A 44 -7.02 -7.68 4.31
C VAL A 44 -6.74 -6.56 3.32
N ALA A 45 -6.86 -5.31 3.76
CA ALA A 45 -6.42 -4.15 2.98
C ALA A 45 -5.00 -3.74 3.40
N VAL A 46 -4.12 -3.60 2.42
CA VAL A 46 -2.75 -3.12 2.63
C VAL A 46 -2.63 -1.72 2.03
N SER A 47 -2.38 -0.74 2.87
CA SER A 47 -2.36 0.68 2.48
C SER A 47 -1.03 1.34 2.82
N LEU A 48 -0.58 2.24 1.95
CA LEU A 48 0.46 3.21 2.25
C LEU A 48 -0.17 4.40 2.99
N ILE A 49 0.32 4.65 4.19
CA ILE A 49 -0.09 5.75 5.06
C ILE A 49 1.02 6.79 5.09
N ASN A 50 0.68 8.05 4.85
CA ASN A 50 1.64 9.14 4.85
C ASN A 50 2.05 9.55 6.28
N ALA A 51 3.04 10.44 6.40
CA ALA A 51 3.54 10.92 7.69
C ALA A 51 2.49 11.63 8.57
N LYS A 52 1.37 12.09 7.97
CA LYS A 52 0.25 12.71 8.68
C LYS A 52 -0.78 11.68 9.16
N GLY A 53 -0.60 10.41 8.86
CA GLY A 53 -1.54 9.34 9.20
C GLY A 53 -2.68 9.17 8.19
N GLU A 54 -2.60 9.81 7.03
CA GLU A 54 -3.63 9.76 6.00
C GLU A 54 -3.33 8.66 4.96
N TYR A 55 -4.39 8.09 4.40
CA TYR A 55 -4.29 7.12 3.32
C TYR A 55 -3.78 7.79 2.04
N GLU A 56 -2.69 7.25 1.50
CA GLU A 56 -2.13 7.76 0.25
C GLU A 56 -2.48 6.85 -0.93
N LYS A 57 -2.26 5.55 -0.77
CA LYS A 57 -2.38 4.54 -1.83
C LYS A 57 -2.74 3.16 -1.27
N THR A 58 -3.58 2.41 -1.99
CA THR A 58 -3.79 0.98 -1.71
C THR A 58 -2.70 0.18 -2.42
N LEU A 59 -1.95 -0.64 -1.68
CA LEU A 59 -0.88 -1.49 -2.22
C LEU A 59 -1.44 -2.84 -2.70
N TYR A 60 -2.34 -3.44 -1.91
CA TYR A 60 -2.94 -4.74 -2.20
C TYR A 60 -4.23 -4.95 -1.41
N VAL A 61 -5.14 -5.78 -1.91
CA VAL A 61 -6.31 -6.27 -1.17
C VAL A 61 -6.36 -7.80 -1.26
N MET A 62 -6.31 -8.47 -0.11
CA MET A 62 -6.61 -9.89 -0.01
C MET A 62 -8.10 -10.02 0.25
N GLY A 63 -8.81 -10.68 -0.67
CA GLY A 63 -10.26 -10.60 -0.83
C GLY A 63 -10.60 -10.01 -2.19
N ASP A 64 -11.26 -10.80 -3.04
CA ASP A 64 -11.57 -10.48 -4.44
C ASP A 64 -13.03 -10.07 -4.65
N ASP A 65 -13.93 -10.48 -3.73
CA ASP A 65 -15.33 -10.10 -3.80
C ASP A 65 -15.58 -8.71 -3.19
N LYS A 66 -15.93 -7.77 -4.09
CA LYS A 66 -16.20 -6.38 -3.76
C LYS A 66 -17.35 -6.19 -2.75
N LYS A 67 -18.28 -7.15 -2.64
CA LYS A 67 -19.39 -7.04 -1.67
C LYS A 67 -18.88 -6.92 -0.23
N TRP A 68 -17.75 -7.55 0.05
CA TRP A 68 -17.13 -7.58 1.38
C TRP A 68 -16.16 -6.44 1.65
N TYR A 69 -15.90 -5.56 0.68
CA TYR A 69 -15.02 -4.41 0.88
C TYR A 69 -15.55 -3.44 1.93
N THR A 70 -16.87 -3.37 2.09
CA THR A 70 -17.54 -2.57 3.13
C THR A 70 -17.17 -2.99 4.56
N SER A 71 -16.72 -4.22 4.76
CA SER A 71 -16.23 -4.72 6.06
C SER A 71 -14.92 -4.03 6.50
N LEU A 72 -14.11 -3.58 5.54
CA LEU A 72 -12.88 -2.83 5.74
C LEU A 72 -13.19 -1.33 5.78
N LYS A 73 -13.84 -0.87 6.84
CA LYS A 73 -14.57 0.42 6.89
C LYS A 73 -13.72 1.65 6.53
N GLU A 74 -12.55 1.83 7.15
CA GLU A 74 -11.71 3.02 6.91
C GLU A 74 -11.05 2.98 5.53
N TRP A 75 -10.49 1.82 5.15
CA TRP A 75 -9.99 1.63 3.80
C TRP A 75 -11.07 1.85 2.73
N HIS A 76 -12.28 1.31 2.91
CA HIS A 76 -13.37 1.46 1.95
C HIS A 76 -13.83 2.91 1.79
N LYS A 77 -13.86 3.67 2.90
CA LYS A 77 -14.13 5.11 2.88
C LYS A 77 -13.08 5.90 2.10
N PHE A 78 -11.82 5.47 2.15
CA PHE A 78 -10.75 6.04 1.33
C PHE A 78 -10.86 5.61 -0.14
N SER A 79 -11.02 4.31 -0.39
CA SER A 79 -10.98 3.72 -1.73
C SER A 79 -12.18 4.12 -2.59
N SER A 80 -13.37 4.25 -2.00
CA SER A 80 -14.58 4.73 -2.70
C SER A 80 -14.48 6.17 -3.22
N LYS A 81 -13.59 7.01 -2.65
CA LYS A 81 -13.40 8.41 -3.08
C LYS A 81 -12.37 8.58 -4.18
N LYS A 82 -11.47 7.60 -4.36
CA LYS A 82 -10.45 7.63 -5.40
C LYS A 82 -10.82 6.63 -6.49
N ALA A 83 -11.16 7.13 -7.68
CA ALA A 83 -11.57 6.31 -8.82
C ALA A 83 -10.52 5.27 -9.26
N ASP A 84 -9.24 5.51 -8.95
CA ASP A 84 -8.14 4.61 -9.26
C ASP A 84 -7.72 3.80 -8.04
N VAL A 85 -8.46 2.74 -7.77
CA VAL A 85 -7.92 1.61 -7.01
C VAL A 85 -7.24 0.69 -8.01
N SER A 86 -6.06 1.08 -8.50
CA SER A 86 -5.15 0.17 -9.21
C SER A 86 -4.53 -0.87 -8.25
N ALA A 87 -5.25 -1.23 -7.19
CA ALA A 87 -4.78 -2.20 -6.21
C ALA A 87 -4.88 -3.58 -6.83
N LYS A 88 -3.81 -4.36 -6.69
CA LYS A 88 -3.86 -5.77 -7.01
C LYS A 88 -4.75 -6.46 -5.97
N THR A 89 -5.70 -7.25 -6.43
CA THR A 89 -6.60 -8.05 -5.58
C THR A 89 -6.19 -9.51 -5.64
N GLY A 90 -6.46 -10.27 -4.58
CA GLY A 90 -6.24 -11.71 -4.51
C GLY A 90 -7.27 -12.39 -3.62
N ALA A 91 -7.13 -13.69 -3.37
CA ALA A 91 -8.01 -14.41 -2.47
C ALA A 91 -7.92 -13.88 -1.02
N SER A 92 -9.03 -13.97 -0.28
CA SER A 92 -9.05 -13.80 1.18
C SER A 92 -8.18 -14.86 1.86
N VAL A 93 -7.73 -14.61 3.09
CA VAL A 93 -6.80 -15.51 3.80
C VAL A 93 -7.47 -16.12 5.02
N THR A 94 -7.56 -17.44 5.06
CA THR A 94 -8.19 -18.19 6.16
C THR A 94 -7.34 -18.15 7.44
N GLY A 95 -7.98 -18.40 8.58
CA GLY A 95 -7.29 -18.54 9.86
C GLY A 95 -6.19 -19.60 9.81
N GLY A 96 -4.99 -19.26 10.30
CA GLY A 96 -3.81 -20.11 10.28
C GLY A 96 -3.06 -20.18 8.94
N ASP A 97 -3.65 -19.72 7.84
CA ASP A 97 -2.99 -19.71 6.53
C ASP A 97 -2.00 -18.54 6.39
N ARG A 98 -1.20 -18.62 5.33
CA ARG A 98 -0.24 -17.57 4.95
C ARG A 98 -0.51 -17.06 3.53
N SER A 99 -0.24 -15.78 3.33
CA SER A 99 -0.26 -15.13 2.01
C SER A 99 1.11 -14.55 1.68
N VAL A 100 1.51 -14.66 0.42
CA VAL A 100 2.76 -14.07 -0.11
C VAL A 100 2.42 -13.15 -1.26
N THR A 101 2.63 -11.86 -1.07
CA THR A 101 2.28 -10.83 -2.06
C THR A 101 3.46 -9.92 -2.38
N MET A 102 3.36 -9.23 -3.51
CA MET A 102 4.41 -8.35 -4.01
C MET A 102 3.98 -6.89 -3.94
N PHE A 103 4.75 -6.07 -3.23
CA PHE A 103 4.52 -4.64 -3.13
C PHE A 103 5.59 -3.86 -3.88
N GLU A 104 5.16 -2.81 -4.57
CA GLU A 104 6.04 -1.83 -5.20
C GLU A 104 5.90 -0.52 -4.42
N ILE A 105 7.01 -0.09 -3.81
CA ILE A 105 7.04 1.06 -2.92
C ILE A 105 8.05 2.05 -3.48
N GLU A 106 7.64 3.31 -3.62
CA GLU A 106 8.53 4.39 -4.05
C GLU A 106 9.66 4.58 -3.03
N THR A 107 10.91 4.46 -3.48
CA THR A 107 12.10 4.58 -2.63
C THR A 107 12.18 5.95 -1.94
N ALA A 108 11.62 6.99 -2.58
CA ALA A 108 11.54 8.34 -2.03
C ALA A 108 10.68 8.46 -0.75
N LYS A 109 9.86 7.44 -0.44
CA LYS A 109 8.98 7.40 0.74
C LYS A 109 9.66 6.79 1.96
N ILE A 110 10.76 6.05 1.77
CA ILE A 110 11.54 5.45 2.86
C ILE A 110 12.12 6.57 3.74
N ASP A 111 12.11 6.37 5.07
CA ASP A 111 12.60 7.32 6.08
C ASP A 111 11.91 8.69 6.06
N LYS A 112 10.71 8.79 5.45
CA LYS A 112 9.87 10.01 5.44
C LYS A 112 8.69 9.97 6.41
N GLY A 113 8.68 9.03 7.35
CA GLY A 113 7.58 8.86 8.33
C GLY A 113 6.35 8.11 7.79
N TYR A 114 6.46 7.53 6.59
CA TYR A 114 5.42 6.69 6.01
C TYR A 114 5.31 5.34 6.73
N LYS A 115 4.16 4.69 6.57
CA LYS A 115 3.90 3.35 7.10
C LYS A 115 3.13 2.50 6.10
N ILE A 116 3.27 1.18 6.21
CA ILE A 116 2.36 0.24 5.58
C ILE A 116 1.38 -0.24 6.66
N ARG A 117 0.08 0.02 6.47
CA ARG A 117 -0.97 -0.42 7.38
C ARG A 117 -1.72 -1.60 6.79
N PHE A 118 -1.95 -2.59 7.64
CA PHE A 118 -2.79 -3.75 7.36
C PHE A 118 -4.06 -3.62 8.18
N GLU A 119 -5.19 -3.58 7.49
CA GLU A 119 -6.51 -3.68 8.10
C GLU A 119 -7.07 -5.06 7.82
N SER A 120 -7.78 -5.65 8.78
CA SER A 120 -8.36 -6.98 8.61
C SER A 120 -9.81 -7.02 9.07
N ALA A 121 -10.63 -7.79 8.36
CA ALA A 121 -12.00 -8.07 8.73
C ALA A 121 -12.35 -9.50 8.32
N VAL A 122 -13.07 -10.20 9.17
CA VAL A 122 -13.73 -11.48 8.83
C VAL A 122 -15.23 -11.21 8.77
N GLU A 123 -15.91 -11.84 7.82
CA GLU A 123 -17.37 -11.74 7.67
C GLU A 123 -18.08 -11.98 9.01
N ASP A 124 -19.01 -11.09 9.36
CA ASP A 124 -19.77 -11.10 10.61
C ASP A 124 -18.95 -11.09 11.90
N GLN A 125 -17.68 -10.71 11.84
CA GLN A 125 -16.81 -10.60 13.02
C GLN A 125 -16.20 -9.21 13.20
N LYS A 126 -15.15 -9.13 14.04
CA LYS A 126 -14.50 -7.88 14.39
C LYS A 126 -13.80 -7.29 13.17
N TYR A 127 -13.67 -5.98 13.15
CA TYR A 127 -12.85 -5.26 12.19
C TYR A 127 -11.68 -4.63 12.94
N HIS A 128 -10.46 -4.80 12.40
CA HIS A 128 -9.23 -4.23 12.94
C HIS A 128 -8.66 -3.23 11.94
N VAL A 129 -8.89 -1.94 12.19
CA VAL A 129 -8.35 -0.82 11.37
C VAL A 129 -6.82 -0.86 11.32
N THR A 130 -6.17 -1.28 12.40
CA THR A 130 -4.72 -1.31 12.52
C THR A 130 -4.31 -2.64 13.13
N ASP A 131 -4.43 -3.70 12.33
CA ASP A 131 -4.03 -5.03 12.75
C ASP A 131 -2.50 -5.12 12.81
N ALA A 132 -1.81 -4.70 11.75
CA ALA A 132 -0.36 -4.54 11.74
C ALA A 132 0.07 -3.23 11.07
N GLU A 133 1.20 -2.66 11.51
CA GLU A 133 1.83 -1.49 10.89
C GLU A 133 3.34 -1.67 10.78
N ILE A 134 3.86 -1.51 9.57
CA ILE A 134 5.30 -1.55 9.32
C ILE A 134 5.77 -0.11 9.08
N PRO A 135 6.69 0.41 9.91
CA PRO A 135 7.30 1.71 9.65
C PRO A 135 8.14 1.62 8.38
N LEU A 136 7.95 2.57 7.47
CA LEU A 136 8.68 2.61 6.22
C LEU A 136 10.04 3.26 6.42
N THR A 137 10.89 2.62 7.21
CA THR A 137 12.25 3.05 7.52
C THR A 137 13.27 2.01 7.09
N THR A 138 14.49 2.44 6.78
CA THR A 138 15.56 1.51 6.36
C THR A 138 15.79 0.40 7.40
N ALA A 139 15.71 0.72 8.69
CA ALA A 139 15.88 -0.25 9.78
C ALA A 139 14.63 -1.08 10.08
N GLY A 140 13.42 -0.54 9.84
CA GLY A 140 12.17 -1.16 10.29
C GLY A 140 11.40 -1.93 9.22
N ILE A 141 11.66 -1.67 7.94
CA ILE A 141 10.85 -2.22 6.85
C ILE A 141 10.95 -3.75 6.72
N THR A 142 12.09 -4.35 7.07
CA THR A 142 12.29 -5.82 7.00
C THR A 142 12.05 -6.55 8.32
N GLU A 143 11.76 -5.81 9.39
CA GLU A 143 11.48 -6.39 10.68
C GLU A 143 10.15 -7.14 10.68
N LYS A 144 10.08 -8.19 11.49
CA LYS A 144 8.83 -8.90 11.71
C LYS A 144 7.94 -8.07 12.63
N VAL A 145 6.74 -7.74 12.19
CA VAL A 145 5.74 -7.03 12.99
C VAL A 145 4.64 -8.00 13.37
N GLU A 146 4.40 -8.14 14.67
CA GLU A 146 3.26 -8.91 15.18
C GLU A 146 1.95 -8.13 14.98
N GLY A 147 0.90 -8.84 14.59
CA GLY A 147 -0.43 -8.28 14.45
C GLY A 147 -1.17 -8.18 15.79
N LYS A 148 -2.34 -7.55 15.76
CA LYS A 148 -3.18 -7.25 16.94
C LYS A 148 -4.58 -7.86 16.84
N GLY A 149 -4.87 -8.55 15.74
CA GLY A 149 -6.16 -9.15 15.42
C GLY A 149 -6.00 -10.46 14.66
N TYR A 150 -6.58 -10.52 13.45
CA TYR A 150 -6.56 -11.70 12.61
C TYR A 150 -5.19 -11.99 12.00
N ILE A 151 -4.32 -11.00 11.92
CA ILE A 151 -2.93 -11.17 11.50
C ILE A 151 -2.11 -11.60 12.72
N ARG A 152 -1.34 -12.69 12.56
CA ARG A 152 -0.35 -13.10 13.56
C ARG A 152 0.91 -12.28 13.42
N TYR A 153 1.48 -12.24 12.21
CA TYR A 153 2.60 -11.37 11.90
C TYR A 153 2.69 -11.06 10.41
N VAL A 154 3.41 -9.99 10.09
CA VAL A 154 3.82 -9.61 8.74
C VAL A 154 5.34 -9.43 8.70
N LYS A 155 5.95 -9.77 7.57
CA LYS A 155 7.37 -9.53 7.31
C LYS A 155 7.60 -9.21 5.84
N LEU A 156 8.36 -8.14 5.58
CA LEU A 156 8.81 -7.83 4.23
C LEU A 156 10.26 -8.26 4.03
N SER A 157 10.59 -8.65 2.81
CA SER A 157 11.96 -8.88 2.37
C SER A 157 12.21 -8.24 1.02
N ASN A 158 13.44 -7.76 0.83
CA ASN A 158 13.92 -7.35 -0.49
C ASN A 158 13.86 -8.53 -1.48
N ILE A 159 13.84 -8.21 -2.77
CA ILE A 159 13.97 -9.17 -3.87
C ILE A 159 15.21 -8.84 -4.67
#